data_AF-A0A957A2B0-F1
#
_entry.id   AF-A0A957A2B0-F1
#
_cell.length_a   1.000
_cell.length_b   1.000
_cell.length_c   1.000
_cell.angle_alpha   90.00
_cell.angle_beta   90.00
_cell.angle_gamma   90.00
#
_symmetry.space_group_name_H-M   'P 1'
#
loop_
_entity.id
_entity.type
_entity.pdbx_description
1 polymer ?
#
loop_
_entity_poly.entity_id
_entity_poly.type
_entity_poly.pdbx_seq_one_letter_code
_entity_poly.pdbx_strand_id
1 'polypeptide(L)' 'LATQFAGHAPLAVRALKELFYDAQDMPLPQAMRHGAGLRWIIGQTDDAKEGPRAFAEKREPEYRGR' A
#
# COMPACT_ATOMS: atom_id res chain seq x y z
N LEU A 1 -3.89 0.27 18.31
CA LEU A 1 -3.47 1.01 17.09
C LEU A 1 -2.30 0.33 16.37
N ALA A 2 -1.12 0.16 16.99
CA ALA A 2 0.04 -0.48 16.35
C ALA A 2 -0.26 -1.91 15.85
N THR A 3 -0.99 -2.71 16.62
CA THR A 3 -1.40 -4.08 16.27
C THR A 3 -2.31 -4.13 15.04
N GLN A 4 -3.13 -3.09 14.81
CA GLN A 4 -3.99 -3.03 13.62
C GLN A 4 -3.15 -2.79 12.35
N PHE A 5 -2.14 -1.92 12.44
CA PHE A 5 -1.23 -1.68 11.30
C PHE A 5 -0.30 -2.86 11.02
N ALA A 6 0.06 -3.66 12.03
CA ALA A 6 0.86 -4.87 11.86
C ALA A 6 0.17 -5.93 10.96
N GLY A 7 -1.15 -5.90 10.85
CA GLY A 7 -1.91 -6.78 9.95
C GLY A 7 -2.04 -6.29 8.50
N HIS A 8 -1.42 -5.16 8.14
CA HIS A 8 -1.46 -4.60 6.78
C HIS A 8 -0.13 -4.79 6.06
N ALA A 9 -0.16 -4.75 4.73
CA ALA A 9 1.05 -4.81 3.90
C ALA A 9 1.98 -3.61 4.23
N PRO A 10 3.17 -3.85 4.81
CA PRO A 10 4.00 -2.78 5.36
C PRO A 10 4.50 -1.80 4.29
N LEU A 11 4.77 -2.26 3.06
CA LEU A 11 5.16 -1.37 1.96
C LEU A 11 4.00 -0.47 1.51
N ALA A 12 2.78 -1.00 1.49
CA ALA A 12 1.60 -0.20 1.15
C ALA A 12 1.32 0.88 2.20
N VAL A 13 1.43 0.54 3.49
CA VAL A 13 1.24 1.49 4.60
C VAL A 13 2.29 2.61 4.55
N ARG A 14 3.56 2.27 4.29
CA ARG A 14 4.64 3.26 4.18
C ARG A 14 4.41 4.22 3.02
N ALA A 15 4.15 3.68 1.84
CA ALA A 15 3.95 4.50 0.64
C ALA A 15 2.69 5.37 0.73
N LEU A 16 1.60 4.87 1.33
CA LEU A 16 0.40 5.68 1.57
C LEU A 16 0.68 6.82 2.55
N LYS A 17 1.46 6.56 3.61
CA LYS A 17 1.85 7.59 4.57
C LYS A 17 2.69 8.68 3.89
N GLU A 18 3.67 8.30 3.08
CA GLU A 18 4.51 9.23 2.32
C GLU A 18 3.66 10.07 1.34
N LEU A 19 2.84 9.42 0.52
CA LEU A 19 1.92 10.08 -0.40
C LEU A 19 1.00 11.08 0.31
N PHE A 20 0.51 10.74 1.50
CA PHE A 20 -0.39 11.60 2.26
C PHE A 20 0.28 12.93 2.64
N TYR A 21 1.55 12.90 3.05
CA TYR A 21 2.29 14.12 3.38
C TYR A 21 2.68 14.89 2.12
N ASP A 22 3.22 14.20 1.12
CA ASP A 22 3.70 14.83 -0.12
C ASP A 22 2.56 15.49 -0.90
N ALA A 23 1.37 14.88 -0.90
CA ALA A 23 0.22 15.40 -1.62
C ALA A 23 -0.34 16.71 -1.02
N GLN A 24 0.02 17.10 0.22
CA GLN A 24 -0.48 18.34 0.82
C GLN A 24 0.04 19.59 0.10
N ASP A 25 1.23 19.50 -0.49
CA ASP A 25 1.89 20.61 -1.16
C ASP A 25 1.75 20.55 -2.70
N MET A 26 0.88 19.66 -3.21
CA MET A 26 0.69 19.44 -4.65
C MET A 26 -0.69 19.84 -5.14
N PRO A 27 -0.82 20.44 -6.34
CA PRO A 27 -2.10 20.51 -7.03
C PRO A 27 -2.70 19.12 -7.24
N LEU A 28 -4.01 18.97 -7.10
CA LEU A 28 -4.72 17.68 -7.19
C LEU A 28 -4.32 16.82 -8.41
N PRO A 29 -4.20 17.36 -9.65
CA PRO A 29 -3.79 16.54 -10.79
C PRO A 29 -2.39 15.93 -10.64
N GLN A 30 -1.47 16.63 -9.96
CA GLN A 30 -0.13 16.14 -9.69
C GLN A 30 -0.13 15.06 -8.61
N ALA A 31 -0.86 15.29 -7.50
CA ALA A 31 -1.03 14.31 -6.43
C ALA A 31 -1.62 12.99 -6.96
N MET A 32 -2.61 13.06 -7.87
CA MET A 32 -3.20 11.89 -8.51
C MET A 32 -2.20 11.12 -9.37
N ARG A 33 -1.37 11.81 -10.17
CA ARG A 33 -0.31 11.15 -10.95
C ARG A 33 0.75 10.51 -10.05
N HIS A 34 1.14 11.19 -8.98
CA HIS A 34 2.11 10.68 -8.02
C HIS A 34 1.58 9.41 -7.32
N GLY A 35 0.34 9.45 -6.84
CA GLY A 35 -0.32 8.29 -6.24
C GLY A 35 -0.51 7.12 -7.22
N ALA A 36 -0.81 7.39 -8.49
CA ALA A 36 -0.89 6.35 -9.52
C ALA A 36 0.46 5.65 -9.75
N GLY A 37 1.57 6.41 -9.77
CA GLY A 37 2.92 5.87 -9.87
C GLY A 37 3.28 4.98 -8.67
N LEU A 38 3.05 5.46 -7.45
CA LEU A 38 3.27 4.69 -6.23
C LEU A 38 2.42 3.41 -6.21
N ARG A 39 1.14 3.49 -6.58
CA ARG A 39 0.26 2.32 -6.70
C ARG A 39 0.81 1.29 -7.68
N TRP A 40 1.35 1.72 -8.82
CA TRP A 40 1.93 0.81 -9.79
C TRP A 40 3.15 0.06 -9.22
N ILE A 41 4.04 0.77 -8.52
CA ILE A 41 5.23 0.20 -7.88
C ILE A 41 4.82 -0.80 -6.78
N ILE A 42 3.95 -0.39 -5.86
CA ILE A 42 3.46 -1.27 -4.79
C ILE A 42 2.77 -2.51 -5.37
N GLY A 43 2.03 -2.36 -6.47
CA GLY A 43 1.37 -3.47 -7.15
C GLY A 43 2.30 -4.57 -7.66
N GLN A 44 3.61 -4.31 -7.76
CA GLN A 44 4.60 -5.32 -8.17
C GLN A 44 5.11 -6.20 -7.02
N THR A 45 4.85 -5.80 -5.76
CA THR A 45 5.33 -6.48 -4.55
C THR A 45 4.66 -7.85 -4.35
N ASP A 46 5.29 -8.72 -3.57
CA ASP A 46 4.69 -10.00 -3.19
C ASP A 46 3.46 -9.78 -2.30
N ASP A 47 3.52 -8.79 -1.41
CA ASP A 47 2.42 -8.45 -0.52
C ASP A 47 1.16 -8.00 -1.29
N ALA A 48 1.34 -7.30 -2.41
CA ALA A 48 0.23 -6.92 -3.30
C ALA A 48 -0.43 -8.13 -3.97
N LYS A 49 0.31 -9.23 -4.20
CA LYS A 49 -0.24 -10.49 -4.71
C LYS A 49 -0.86 -11.34 -3.60
N GLU A 50 -0.29 -11.26 -2.40
CA GLU A 50 -0.74 -12.03 -1.23
C GLU A 50 -2.13 -11.61 -0.75
N GLY A 51 -2.44 -10.31 -0.69
CA GLY A 51 -3.74 -9.83 -0.23
C GLY A 51 -4.92 -10.46 -1.00
N PRO A 52 -4.96 -10.36 -2.35
CA PRO A 52 -5.98 -11.01 -3.16
C PRO A 52 -6.00 -12.55 -3.02
N ARG A 53 -4.83 -13.19 -2.90
CA ARG A 53 -4.72 -14.64 -2.72
C ARG A 53 -5.32 -15.09 -1.39
N ALA A 54 -4.91 -14.46 -0.28
CA ALA A 54 -5.42 -14.76 1.05
C ALA A 54 -6.94 -14.53 1.15
N PHE A 55 -7.45 -13.47 0.50
CA PHE A 55 -8.88 -13.22 0.37
C PHE A 55 -9.61 -14.36 -0.36
N ALA A 56 -9.10 -14.80 -1.52
CA ALA A 56 -9.69 -15.90 -2.28
C ALA A 56 -9.65 -17.23 -1.50
N GLU A 57 -8.58 -17.46 -0.74
CA GLU A 57 -8.37 -18.64 0.12
C GLU A 57 -9.09 -18.56 1.48
N LYS A 58 -9.76 -17.44 1.79
CA LYS A 58 -10.45 -17.17 3.07
C LYS A 58 -9.57 -17.36 4.30
N ARG A 59 -8.32 -16.90 4.23
CA ARG A 59 -7.37 -16.89 5.34
C ARG A 59 -6.79 -15.51 5.57
N GLU A 60 -6.15 -15.32 6.72
CA GLU A 60 -5.39 -14.11 6.99
C GLU A 60 -4.17 -14.02 6.04
N PRO A 61 -3.84 -12.82 5.53
CA PRO A 61 -2.68 -12.62 4.67
C PRO A 61 -1.37 -12.64 5.47
N GLU A 62 -0.31 -13.19 4.86
CA GLU A 62 1.04 -13.17 5.41
C GLU A 62 1.92 -12.14 4.69
N TYR A 63 1.92 -10.90 5.18
CA TYR A 63 2.76 -9.84 4.61
C TYR A 63 4.22 -9.92 5.09
N ARG A 64 5.16 -9.77 4.15
CA ARG A 64 6.61 -9.90 4.39
C ARG A 64 7.40 -8.64 4.04
N GLY A 65 6.77 -7.63 3.46
CA GLY A 65 7.40 -6.36 3.11
C GLY A 65 8.38 -6.43 1.97
N ARG A 66 8.05 -7.22 0.94
CA ARG A 66 8.86 -7.42 -0.27
C ARG A 66 7.97 -7.37 -1.51
#